data_AF-A0A7X0E8A1-F1
#
_entry.id   AF-A0A7X0E8A1-F1
#
_cell.length_a   1.000
_cell.length_b   1.000
_cell.length_c   1.000
_cell.angle_alpha   90.00
_cell.angle_beta   90.00
_cell.angle_gamma   90.00
#
_symmetry.space_group_name_H-M   'P 1'
#
loop_
_entity.id
_entity.type
_entity.pdbx_description
1 polymer ?
#
loop_
_entity_poly.entity_id
_entity_poly.type
_entity_poly.pdbx_seq_one_letter_code
_entity_poly.pdbx_strand_id
1 'polypeptide(L)'
;MKHAIVALAAAIGAAGVLPVVHATDNYAFYSANNVVGLSLGSQHQNYSEFINGATADGNYGDVKPSYRLYATTQRDWRNISDLYFAVSASYASGSTTYDGALVNLLTGAQTPVTQRTPTRLFDWNIRGGKAFTLNEDETVQLIPYLDYAQHHWDRLDGGGEGDYSEYYKHSVISAGVIGQYAVTDVLVLSAEAQLGYLYNASVHAPALEGLIDLGNGEYINGTNGPIILGNHDTVMLSLGVDYALTYNFHVTADYRWQRYGYGMGVNNDFSEPNSTSIMQRVEVGVALTF
;
A
#
# COMPACT_ATOMS: atom_id res chain seq x y z
N MET A 1 15.86 -10.56 13.95
CA MET A 1 15.12 -11.78 13.55
C MET A 1 14.35 -12.51 14.66
N LYS A 2 14.43 -12.11 15.95
CA LYS A 2 13.70 -12.75 17.06
C LYS A 2 12.51 -11.94 17.63
N HIS A 3 12.17 -10.79 17.05
CA HIS A 3 11.08 -9.94 17.54
C HIS A 3 9.85 -9.84 16.61
N ALA A 4 9.95 -10.28 15.35
CA ALA A 4 8.82 -10.28 14.41
C ALA A 4 7.96 -11.56 14.47
N ILE A 5 8.45 -12.64 15.10
CA ILE A 5 7.74 -13.95 15.14
C ILE A 5 6.71 -14.02 16.30
N VAL A 6 6.77 -13.09 17.27
CA VAL A 6 5.85 -13.11 18.43
C VAL A 6 4.55 -12.34 18.16
N ALA A 7 4.52 -11.38 17.22
CA ALA A 7 3.31 -10.63 16.88
C ALA A 7 2.32 -11.42 16.00
N LEU A 8 2.82 -12.33 15.14
CA LEU A 8 1.99 -13.13 14.25
C LEU A 8 1.23 -14.27 14.98
N ALA A 9 1.71 -14.68 16.16
CA ALA A 9 1.05 -15.71 16.97
C ALA A 9 -0.06 -15.16 17.89
N ALA A 10 -0.08 -13.85 18.16
CA ALA A 10 -1.10 -13.23 19.02
C ALA A 10 -2.40 -12.89 18.26
N ALA A 11 -2.32 -12.63 16.95
CA ALA A 11 -3.51 -12.37 16.12
C ALA A 11 -4.31 -13.66 15.79
N ILE A 12 -3.65 -14.83 15.83
CA ILE A 12 -4.30 -16.14 15.60
C ILE A 12 -4.80 -16.76 16.92
N GLY A 13 -4.30 -16.30 18.08
CA GLY A 13 -4.61 -16.87 19.40
C GLY A 13 -5.88 -16.35 20.09
N ALA A 14 -6.57 -15.34 19.57
CA ALA A 14 -7.75 -14.72 20.20
C ALA A 14 -9.09 -15.02 19.49
N ALA A 15 -9.10 -15.83 18.43
CA ALA A 15 -10.33 -16.31 17.75
C ALA A 15 -10.89 -17.60 18.39
N GLY A 16 -10.46 -17.94 19.60
CA GLY A 16 -10.90 -19.11 20.34
C GLY A 16 -12.20 -18.86 21.09
N VAL A 17 -13.28 -19.45 20.57
CA VAL A 17 -14.59 -19.64 21.23
C VAL A 17 -15.43 -18.36 21.41
N LEU A 18 -15.91 -17.81 20.30
CA LEU A 18 -17.18 -17.09 20.28
C LEU A 18 -18.26 -18.03 19.69
N PRO A 19 -19.47 -18.06 20.26
CA PRO A 19 -20.56 -18.88 19.71
C PRO A 19 -20.79 -18.52 18.25
N VAL A 20 -20.94 -19.55 17.42
CA VAL A 20 -21.23 -19.43 15.99
C VAL A 20 -22.65 -18.88 15.86
N VAL A 21 -22.76 -17.55 15.72
CA VAL A 21 -23.95 -16.91 15.17
C VAL A 21 -23.88 -17.07 13.66
N HIS A 22 -25.02 -17.38 13.07
CA HIS A 22 -25.23 -17.65 11.66
C HIS A 22 -24.87 -16.42 10.79
N ALA A 23 -24.80 -16.63 9.46
CA ALA A 23 -24.63 -15.58 8.47
C ALA A 23 -25.42 -14.33 8.86
N THR A 24 -24.78 -13.16 8.87
CA THR A 24 -25.42 -11.94 9.36
C THR A 24 -26.67 -11.66 8.51
N ASP A 25 -27.86 -11.73 9.11
CA ASP A 25 -29.12 -11.39 8.43
C ASP A 25 -29.22 -9.88 8.17
N ASN A 26 -28.30 -9.09 8.74
CA ASN A 26 -28.16 -7.68 8.46
C ASN A 26 -27.84 -7.39 6.97
N TYR A 27 -28.86 -6.90 6.26
CA TYR A 27 -28.79 -6.50 4.86
C TYR A 27 -27.73 -5.42 4.57
N ALA A 28 -27.46 -4.51 5.52
CA ALA A 28 -26.47 -3.46 5.34
C ALA A 28 -25.05 -4.04 5.16
N PHE A 29 -24.67 -5.00 6.01
CA PHE A 29 -23.38 -5.69 5.89
C PHE A 29 -23.34 -6.62 4.68
N TYR A 30 -24.42 -7.37 4.43
CA TYR A 30 -24.50 -8.21 3.22
C TYR A 30 -24.26 -7.36 1.97
N SER A 31 -24.95 -6.23 1.83
CA SER A 31 -24.86 -5.40 0.65
C SER A 31 -23.52 -4.68 0.53
N ALA A 32 -22.94 -4.16 1.62
CA ALA A 32 -21.63 -3.52 1.60
C ALA A 32 -20.46 -4.49 1.37
N ASN A 33 -20.59 -5.76 1.79
CA ASN A 33 -19.51 -6.75 1.67
C ASN A 33 -19.63 -7.64 0.42
N ASN A 34 -20.66 -7.50 -0.41
CA ASN A 34 -20.82 -8.27 -1.66
C ASN A 34 -20.92 -7.34 -2.87
N VAL A 35 -19.85 -6.60 -3.15
CA VAL A 35 -19.83 -5.57 -4.19
C VAL A 35 -18.70 -5.74 -5.20
N VAL A 36 -18.91 -5.22 -6.40
CA VAL A 36 -17.85 -4.86 -7.35
C VAL A 36 -17.92 -3.36 -7.57
N GLY A 37 -16.80 -2.65 -7.43
CA GLY A 37 -16.79 -1.20 -7.50
C GLY A 37 -15.57 -0.59 -8.15
N LEU A 38 -15.75 0.66 -8.56
CA LEU A 38 -14.72 1.52 -9.14
C LEU A 38 -14.67 2.81 -8.31
N SER A 39 -13.46 3.30 -8.03
CA SER A 39 -13.24 4.56 -7.33
C SER A 39 -12.24 5.44 -8.07
N LEU A 40 -12.39 6.74 -7.87
CA LEU A 40 -11.49 7.80 -8.35
C LEU A 40 -11.08 8.66 -7.16
N GLY A 41 -9.85 9.15 -7.17
CA GLY A 41 -9.40 10.03 -6.12
C GLY A 41 -8.00 10.57 -6.31
N SER A 42 -7.32 10.74 -5.19
CA SER A 42 -5.99 11.29 -5.10
C SER A 42 -5.12 10.53 -4.12
N GLN A 43 -3.83 10.43 -4.42
CA GLN A 43 -2.84 9.91 -3.51
C GLN A 43 -1.80 10.99 -3.19
N HIS A 44 -1.53 11.23 -1.92
CA HIS A 44 -0.39 12.01 -1.47
C HIS A 44 0.71 11.05 -1.05
N GLN A 45 1.94 11.30 -1.50
CA GLN A 45 3.12 10.55 -1.12
C GLN A 45 4.10 11.49 -0.42
N ASN A 46 4.73 11.00 0.65
CA ASN A 46 5.85 11.64 1.30
C ASN A 46 6.92 10.57 1.59
N TYR A 47 7.99 10.60 0.82
CA TYR A 47 9.13 9.70 0.88
C TYR A 47 10.34 10.43 1.45
N SER A 48 11.13 9.76 2.28
CA SER A 48 12.37 10.29 2.83
C SER A 48 13.42 9.19 2.95
N GLU A 49 14.64 9.52 2.56
CA GLU A 49 15.83 8.70 2.68
C GLU A 49 16.71 9.19 3.83
N PHE A 50 17.40 8.25 4.48
CA PHE A 50 18.20 8.53 5.66
C PHE A 50 19.62 8.00 5.52
N ILE A 51 20.59 8.90 5.64
CA ILE A 51 22.02 8.58 5.74
C ILE A 51 22.48 9.00 7.13
N ASN A 52 23.04 8.05 7.89
CA ASN A 52 23.50 8.27 9.28
C ASN A 52 22.44 8.90 10.21
N GLY A 53 21.16 8.62 9.96
CA GLY A 53 20.03 9.13 10.76
C GLY A 53 19.58 10.55 10.42
N ALA A 54 20.23 11.23 9.47
CA ALA A 54 19.76 12.49 8.91
C ALA A 54 19.01 12.24 7.60
N THR A 55 17.96 13.03 7.33
CA THR A 55 17.31 13.03 6.02
C THR A 55 18.31 13.48 4.96
N ALA A 56 18.54 12.63 3.96
CA ALA A 56 19.41 12.92 2.84
C ALA A 56 18.58 13.51 1.70
N ASP A 57 17.62 12.72 1.21
CA ASP A 57 16.74 13.09 0.11
C ASP A 57 15.27 12.86 0.49
N GLY A 58 14.37 13.55 -0.20
CA GLY A 58 12.93 13.42 -0.04
C GLY A 58 12.19 13.50 -1.37
N ASN A 59 11.01 12.90 -1.41
CA ASN A 59 10.10 13.03 -2.54
C ASN A 59 8.66 13.13 -2.05
N TYR A 60 8.00 14.25 -2.34
CA TYR A 60 6.66 14.50 -1.80
C TYR A 60 5.71 15.12 -2.81
N GLY A 61 4.41 14.89 -2.62
CA GLY A 61 3.38 15.57 -3.40
C GLY A 61 2.17 14.70 -3.71
N ASP A 62 1.26 15.33 -4.45
CA ASP A 62 0.00 14.74 -4.85
C ASP A 62 0.14 14.04 -6.21
N VAL A 63 -0.04 12.73 -6.21
CA VAL A 63 -0.19 11.88 -7.38
C VAL A 63 -1.68 11.77 -7.72
N LYS A 64 -2.10 12.50 -8.76
CA LYS A 64 -3.49 12.55 -9.23
C LYS A 64 -3.52 12.48 -10.75
N PRO A 65 -4.47 11.74 -11.34
CA PRO A 65 -5.55 11.00 -10.68
C PRO A 65 -5.13 9.63 -10.10
N SER A 66 -5.90 9.13 -9.13
CA SER A 66 -5.83 7.76 -8.61
C SER A 66 -7.13 7.02 -8.92
N TYR A 67 -7.03 5.77 -9.34
CA TYR A 67 -8.16 4.90 -9.67
C TYR A 67 -8.04 3.58 -8.89
N ARG A 68 -9.17 3.01 -8.47
CA ARG A 68 -9.21 1.68 -7.86
C ARG A 68 -10.37 0.86 -8.37
N LEU A 69 -10.10 -0.38 -8.79
CA LEU A 69 -11.07 -1.43 -9.02
C LEU A 69 -11.02 -2.38 -7.83
N TYR A 70 -12.18 -2.77 -7.30
CA TYR A 70 -12.25 -3.69 -6.17
C TYR A 70 -13.47 -4.60 -6.27
N ALA A 71 -13.36 -5.76 -5.64
CA ALA A 71 -14.47 -6.67 -5.42
C ALA A 71 -14.36 -7.28 -4.02
N THR A 72 -15.48 -7.43 -3.34
CA THR A 72 -15.59 -8.08 -2.03
C THR A 72 -16.72 -9.11 -2.06
N THR A 73 -16.60 -10.15 -1.24
CA THR A 73 -17.70 -11.06 -0.97
C THR A 73 -17.63 -11.55 0.48
N GLN A 74 -18.77 -11.61 1.15
CA GLN A 74 -18.95 -12.27 2.43
C GLN A 74 -19.98 -13.37 2.27
N ARG A 75 -19.57 -14.63 2.39
CA ARG A 75 -20.42 -15.79 2.12
C ARG A 75 -20.10 -16.98 3.01
N ASP A 76 -21.09 -17.84 3.15
CA ASP A 76 -20.92 -19.14 3.78
C ASP A 76 -20.25 -20.11 2.81
N TRP A 77 -19.30 -20.90 3.31
CA TRP A 77 -18.70 -21.99 2.54
C TRP A 77 -18.59 -23.24 3.40
N ARG A 78 -19.33 -24.27 2.99
CA ARG A 78 -19.48 -25.54 3.73
C ARG A 78 -20.04 -25.27 5.14
N ASN A 79 -19.24 -25.50 6.18
CA ASN A 79 -19.63 -25.33 7.59
C ASN A 79 -18.97 -24.10 8.23
N ILE A 80 -18.41 -23.20 7.43
CA ILE A 80 -17.81 -21.95 7.89
C ILE A 80 -18.65 -20.81 7.35
N SER A 81 -19.36 -20.13 8.24
CA SER A 81 -20.13 -18.95 7.87
C SER A 81 -19.25 -17.73 7.61
N ASP A 82 -19.78 -16.74 6.90
CA ASP A 82 -19.25 -15.37 6.87
C ASP A 82 -17.77 -15.27 6.47
N LEU A 83 -17.33 -16.11 5.54
CA LEU A 83 -16.00 -15.97 4.98
C LEU A 83 -15.96 -14.71 4.12
N TYR A 84 -15.01 -13.85 4.43
CA TYR A 84 -14.77 -12.60 3.74
C TYR A 84 -13.61 -12.77 2.76
N PHE A 85 -13.81 -12.36 1.52
CA PHE A 85 -12.77 -12.27 0.52
C PHE A 85 -12.81 -10.92 -0.17
N ALA A 86 -11.64 -10.36 -0.43
CA ALA A 86 -11.54 -9.13 -1.21
C ALA A 86 -10.33 -9.17 -2.16
N VAL A 87 -10.48 -8.50 -3.29
CA VAL A 87 -9.39 -8.20 -4.22
C VAL A 87 -9.49 -6.73 -4.62
N SER A 88 -8.36 -6.05 -4.73
CA SER A 88 -8.34 -4.72 -5.33
C SER A 88 -7.07 -4.49 -6.14
N ALA A 89 -7.18 -3.59 -7.11
CA ALA A 89 -6.06 -3.06 -7.87
C ALA A 89 -6.24 -1.55 -8.01
N SER A 90 -5.17 -0.79 -7.80
CA SER A 90 -5.17 0.65 -7.94
C SER A 90 -4.02 1.15 -8.78
N TYR A 91 -4.26 2.25 -9.47
CA TYR A 91 -3.27 2.94 -10.28
C TYR A 91 -3.33 4.44 -9.97
N ALA A 92 -2.18 5.06 -9.76
CA ALA A 92 -2.06 6.51 -9.62
C ALA A 92 -0.94 7.01 -10.54
N SER A 93 -1.13 8.15 -11.18
CA SER A 93 -0.13 8.78 -12.04
C SER A 93 -0.14 10.28 -11.82
N GLY A 94 1.02 10.92 -11.81
CA GLY A 94 1.16 12.34 -11.52
C GLY A 94 2.61 12.77 -11.44
N SER A 95 2.90 13.75 -10.59
CA SER A 95 4.26 14.23 -10.33
C SER A 95 4.46 14.48 -8.85
N THR A 96 5.61 14.11 -8.33
CA THR A 96 6.09 14.49 -7.00
C THR A 96 7.21 15.52 -7.13
N THR A 97 7.59 16.14 -6.03
CA THR A 97 8.74 17.04 -5.93
C THR A 97 9.86 16.29 -5.23
N TYR A 98 10.95 16.03 -5.96
CA TYR A 98 12.20 15.56 -5.41
C TYR A 98 12.93 16.75 -4.78
N ASP A 99 13.45 16.56 -3.58
CA ASP A 99 14.27 17.51 -2.84
C ASP A 99 15.47 16.74 -2.25
N GLY A 100 16.64 16.91 -2.84
CA GLY A 100 17.82 16.09 -2.56
C GLY A 100 19.07 16.64 -3.23
N ALA A 101 19.99 15.77 -3.65
CA ALA A 101 21.21 16.19 -4.33
C ALA A 101 21.64 15.27 -5.48
N LEU A 102 22.12 15.87 -6.57
CA LEU A 102 22.82 15.16 -7.64
C LEU A 102 24.24 14.82 -7.20
N VAL A 103 24.67 13.58 -7.38
CA VAL A 103 26.03 13.13 -7.10
C VAL A 103 26.84 13.08 -8.38
N ASN A 104 27.94 13.84 -8.44
CA ASN A 104 28.92 13.70 -9.49
C ASN A 104 29.77 12.45 -9.23
N LEU A 105 29.57 11.39 -10.01
CA LEU A 105 30.23 10.09 -9.79
C LEU A 105 31.77 10.15 -9.90
N LEU A 106 32.33 11.14 -10.61
CA LEU A 106 33.78 11.31 -10.74
C LEU A 106 34.42 11.95 -9.49
N THR A 107 33.75 12.92 -8.88
CA THR A 107 34.31 13.73 -7.78
C THR A 107 33.69 13.43 -6.43
N GLY A 108 32.57 12.72 -6.40
CA GLY A 108 31.70 12.56 -5.22
C GLY A 108 31.00 13.85 -4.80
N ALA A 109 31.14 14.95 -5.55
CA ALA A 109 30.53 16.22 -5.22
C ALA A 109 29.00 16.14 -5.29
N GLN A 110 28.33 16.66 -4.27
CA GLN A 110 26.88 16.72 -4.19
C GLN A 110 26.39 18.13 -4.53
N THR A 111 25.45 18.25 -5.45
CA THR A 111 24.79 19.52 -5.81
C THR A 111 23.31 19.43 -5.44
N PRO A 112 22.83 20.25 -4.50
CA PRO A 112 21.42 20.26 -4.15
C PRO A 112 20.53 20.53 -5.36
N VAL A 113 19.42 19.78 -5.47
CA VAL A 113 18.44 19.93 -6.54
C VAL A 113 17.04 19.77 -5.99
N THR A 114 16.14 20.61 -6.48
CA THR A 114 14.70 20.47 -6.24
C THR A 114 14.00 20.45 -7.59
N GLN A 115 13.34 19.36 -7.93
CA GLN A 115 12.71 19.21 -9.24
C GLN A 115 11.42 18.40 -9.19
N ARG A 116 10.56 18.58 -10.20
CA ARG A 116 9.36 17.75 -10.35
C ARG A 116 9.69 16.48 -11.11
N THR A 117 9.29 15.37 -10.54
CA THR A 117 9.56 14.04 -11.06
C THR A 117 8.24 13.35 -11.36
N PRO A 118 7.95 12.99 -12.62
CA PRO A 118 6.77 12.20 -12.93
C PRO A 118 6.79 10.87 -12.17
N THR A 119 5.63 10.43 -11.72
CA THR A 119 5.52 9.21 -10.94
C THR A 119 4.28 8.42 -11.29
N ARG A 120 4.41 7.09 -11.22
CA ARG A 120 3.31 6.15 -11.40
C ARG A 120 3.37 5.13 -10.29
N LEU A 121 2.21 4.81 -9.74
CA LEU A 121 2.08 3.77 -8.72
C LEU A 121 1.04 2.76 -9.19
N PHE A 122 1.34 1.50 -8.99
CA PHE A 122 0.42 0.40 -9.21
C PHE A 122 0.45 -0.53 -8.01
N ASP A 123 -0.71 -0.73 -7.39
CA ASP A 123 -0.87 -1.61 -6.25
C ASP A 123 -1.94 -2.65 -6.56
N TRP A 124 -1.78 -3.84 -6.01
CA TRP A 124 -2.88 -4.79 -5.91
C TRP A 124 -2.77 -5.60 -4.64
N ASN A 125 -3.91 -6.09 -4.16
CA ASN A 125 -3.95 -6.95 -2.99
C ASN A 125 -5.07 -7.99 -3.08
N ILE A 126 -4.88 -9.08 -2.34
CA ILE A 126 -5.89 -10.09 -2.07
C ILE A 126 -6.00 -10.30 -0.56
N ARG A 127 -7.22 -10.49 -0.09
CA ARG A 127 -7.55 -10.60 1.33
C ARG A 127 -8.51 -11.76 1.57
N GLY A 128 -8.28 -12.45 2.68
CA GLY A 128 -9.17 -13.49 3.19
C GLY A 128 -9.36 -13.36 4.70
N GLY A 129 -10.60 -13.43 5.17
CA GLY A 129 -10.96 -13.25 6.56
C GLY A 129 -12.26 -13.95 6.93
N LYS A 130 -12.73 -13.69 8.14
CA LYS A 130 -14.05 -14.14 8.62
C LYS A 130 -14.71 -12.99 9.36
N ALA A 131 -15.98 -12.75 9.06
CA ALA A 131 -16.75 -11.73 9.75
C ALA A 131 -17.40 -12.31 11.01
N PHE A 132 -17.48 -11.47 12.05
CA PHE A 132 -18.09 -11.76 13.34
C PHE A 132 -19.02 -10.62 13.72
N THR A 133 -20.28 -10.91 13.93
CA THR A 133 -21.22 -9.95 14.54
C THR A 133 -20.94 -9.86 16.04
N LEU A 134 -20.85 -8.63 16.56
CA LEU A 134 -20.45 -8.38 17.95
C LEU A 134 -21.61 -8.08 18.90
N ASN A 135 -22.79 -7.74 18.39
CA ASN A 135 -23.94 -7.35 19.19
C ASN A 135 -25.23 -8.06 18.76
N GLU A 136 -26.20 -8.11 19.67
CA GLU A 136 -27.49 -8.78 19.45
C GLU A 136 -28.32 -8.12 18.33
N ASP A 137 -28.23 -6.79 18.18
CA ASP A 137 -28.92 -6.04 17.12
C ASP A 137 -28.24 -6.17 15.74
N GLU A 138 -27.15 -6.94 15.65
CA GLU A 138 -26.36 -7.15 14.45
C GLU A 138 -25.85 -5.89 13.74
N THR A 139 -25.73 -4.76 14.44
CA THR A 139 -25.29 -3.49 13.85
C THR A 139 -23.78 -3.29 13.87
N VAL A 140 -23.00 -4.17 14.50
CA VAL A 140 -21.54 -4.10 14.59
C VAL A 140 -20.92 -5.41 14.10
N GLN A 141 -20.00 -5.32 13.16
CA GLN A 141 -19.27 -6.45 12.62
C GLN A 141 -17.76 -6.23 12.73
N LEU A 142 -17.02 -7.29 12.99
CA LEU A 142 -15.57 -7.32 13.00
C LEU A 142 -15.05 -8.38 12.03
N ILE A 143 -14.10 -8.02 11.17
CA ILE A 143 -13.54 -8.90 10.15
C ILE A 143 -12.02 -8.95 10.33
N PRO A 144 -11.48 -9.85 11.17
CA PRO A 144 -10.06 -10.17 11.12
C PRO A 144 -9.71 -10.84 9.78
N TYR A 145 -8.56 -10.48 9.22
CA TYR A 145 -8.13 -10.98 7.92
C TYR A 145 -6.61 -11.13 7.81
N LEU A 146 -6.20 -11.91 6.80
CA LEU A 146 -4.86 -11.93 6.24
C LEU A 146 -4.88 -11.31 4.85
N ASP A 147 -3.80 -10.60 4.51
CA ASP A 147 -3.69 -9.84 3.27
C ASP A 147 -2.29 -10.00 2.66
N TYR A 148 -2.28 -10.14 1.33
CA TYR A 148 -1.08 -10.14 0.52
C TYR A 148 -1.21 -9.04 -0.53
N ALA A 149 -0.19 -8.20 -0.62
CA ALA A 149 -0.15 -7.06 -1.53
C ALA A 149 1.17 -6.97 -2.31
N GLN A 150 1.08 -6.36 -3.48
CA GLN A 150 2.22 -5.92 -4.27
C GLN A 150 2.13 -4.42 -4.51
N HIS A 151 3.28 -3.78 -4.53
CA HIS A 151 3.44 -2.37 -4.81
C HIS A 151 4.50 -2.20 -5.89
N HIS A 152 4.19 -1.38 -6.87
CA HIS A 152 5.11 -0.90 -7.90
C HIS A 152 5.09 0.62 -7.89
N TRP A 153 6.27 1.22 -7.88
CA TRP A 153 6.43 2.66 -7.94
C TRP A 153 7.52 3.01 -8.96
N ASP A 154 7.07 3.65 -10.04
CA ASP A 154 7.94 4.19 -11.06
C ASP A 154 8.18 5.67 -10.73
N ARG A 155 9.45 6.03 -10.55
CA ARG A 155 9.94 7.40 -10.47
C ARG A 155 10.65 7.69 -11.79
N LEU A 156 9.98 8.46 -12.65
CA LEU A 156 10.40 8.67 -14.03
C LEU A 156 11.14 10.01 -14.19
N ASP A 157 11.93 10.11 -15.24
CA ASP A 157 12.72 11.31 -15.56
C ASP A 157 11.88 12.57 -15.78
N GLY A 158 12.40 13.71 -15.30
CA GLY A 158 11.82 15.04 -15.44
C GLY A 158 12.37 15.84 -16.64
N GLY A 159 13.40 15.33 -17.32
CA GLY A 159 14.06 15.93 -18.48
C GLY A 159 15.29 16.81 -18.18
N GLY A 160 15.87 16.72 -16.98
CA GLY A 160 17.06 17.47 -16.53
C GLY A 160 18.41 16.76 -16.79
N GLU A 161 19.51 17.45 -16.51
CA GLU A 161 20.87 16.88 -16.54
C GLU A 161 21.08 15.95 -15.33
N GLY A 162 21.48 14.71 -15.56
CA GLY A 162 21.64 13.69 -14.51
C GLY A 162 20.38 12.90 -14.16
N ASP A 163 19.30 13.07 -14.93
CA ASP A 163 18.06 12.32 -14.75
C ASP A 163 18.22 10.84 -15.10
N TYR A 164 17.72 9.98 -14.21
CA TYR A 164 17.48 8.57 -14.49
C TYR A 164 16.21 8.05 -13.79
N SER A 165 15.55 7.11 -14.47
CA SER A 165 14.33 6.49 -13.97
C SER A 165 14.64 5.37 -12.98
N GLU A 166 13.83 5.28 -11.93
CA GLU A 166 13.90 4.24 -10.90
C GLU A 166 12.57 3.49 -10.81
N TYR A 167 12.68 2.17 -10.68
CA TYR A 167 11.55 1.24 -10.61
C TYR A 167 11.61 0.47 -9.30
N TYR A 168 10.80 0.90 -8.34
CA TYR A 168 10.65 0.25 -7.05
C TYR A 168 9.56 -0.81 -7.12
N LYS A 169 9.80 -1.94 -6.48
CA LYS A 169 8.78 -2.96 -6.25
C LYS A 169 8.96 -3.63 -4.90
N HIS A 170 7.88 -4.03 -4.26
CA HIS A 170 7.93 -4.87 -3.07
C HIS A 170 6.63 -5.66 -2.86
N SER A 171 6.73 -6.68 -2.02
CA SER A 171 5.61 -7.50 -1.56
C SER A 171 5.32 -7.19 -0.10
N VAL A 172 4.06 -7.30 0.33
CA VAL A 172 3.66 -7.20 1.73
C VAL A 172 2.80 -8.39 2.10
N ILE A 173 3.10 -9.04 3.22
CA ILE A 173 2.16 -9.94 3.89
C ILE A 173 1.72 -9.30 5.20
N SER A 174 0.46 -9.42 5.55
CA SER A 174 -0.08 -8.68 6.69
C SER A 174 -1.29 -9.34 7.32
N ALA A 175 -1.58 -8.90 8.54
CA ALA A 175 -2.79 -9.21 9.26
C ALA A 175 -3.46 -7.91 9.68
N GLY A 176 -4.78 -7.91 9.67
CA GLY A 176 -5.54 -6.73 10.06
C GLY A 176 -6.95 -7.06 10.50
N VAL A 177 -7.69 -6.00 10.80
CA VAL A 177 -9.08 -6.07 11.22
C VAL A 177 -9.87 -4.93 10.63
N ILE A 178 -11.06 -5.25 10.11
CA ILE A 178 -12.06 -4.27 9.70
C ILE A 178 -13.15 -4.24 10.78
N GLY A 179 -13.42 -3.09 11.37
CA GLY A 179 -14.64 -2.86 12.13
C GLY A 179 -15.67 -2.18 11.24
N GLN A 180 -16.90 -2.68 11.24
CA GLN A 180 -18.02 -2.09 10.50
C GLN A 180 -19.17 -1.77 11.46
N TYR A 181 -19.85 -0.66 11.21
CA TYR A 181 -21.03 -0.22 11.94
C TYR A 181 -22.14 0.15 10.96
N ALA A 182 -23.24 -0.60 10.99
CA ALA A 182 -24.45 -0.31 10.25
C ALA A 182 -25.23 0.79 10.99
N VAL A 183 -25.09 2.03 10.53
CA VAL A 183 -25.80 3.19 11.10
C VAL A 183 -27.29 3.10 10.76
N THR A 184 -27.59 2.64 9.56
CA THR A 184 -28.93 2.34 9.04
C THR A 184 -28.83 1.12 8.11
N ASP A 185 -29.97 0.64 7.60
CA ASP A 185 -30.00 -0.46 6.61
C ASP A 185 -29.31 -0.14 5.28
N VAL A 186 -28.94 1.13 5.05
CA VAL A 186 -28.33 1.64 3.81
C VAL A 186 -27.01 2.38 4.03
N LEU A 187 -26.54 2.52 5.27
CA LEU A 187 -25.32 3.27 5.59
C LEU A 187 -24.42 2.44 6.50
N VAL A 188 -23.26 2.06 5.98
CA VAL A 188 -22.21 1.37 6.73
C VAL A 188 -20.98 2.27 6.86
N LEU A 189 -20.50 2.42 8.09
CA LEU A 189 -19.21 3.03 8.37
C LEU A 189 -18.19 1.91 8.61
N SER A 190 -16.96 2.09 8.13
CA SER A 190 -15.87 1.16 8.38
C SER A 190 -14.61 1.84 8.88
N ALA A 191 -13.86 1.12 9.72
CA ALA A 191 -12.53 1.48 10.14
C ALA A 191 -11.63 0.25 10.04
N GLU A 192 -10.42 0.43 9.53
CA GLU A 192 -9.47 -0.66 9.32
C GLU A 192 -8.13 -0.35 9.99
N ALA A 193 -7.51 -1.37 10.55
CA ALA A 193 -6.13 -1.33 11.00
C ALA A 193 -5.38 -2.58 10.55
N GLN A 194 -4.17 -2.39 10.02
CA GLN A 194 -3.35 -3.44 9.44
C GLN A 194 -1.89 -3.29 9.86
N LEU A 195 -1.27 -4.42 10.20
CA LEU A 195 0.16 -4.54 10.43
C LEU A 195 0.73 -5.55 9.44
N GLY A 196 1.82 -5.18 8.77
CA GLY A 196 2.42 -6.00 7.74
C GLY A 196 3.94 -6.03 7.79
N TYR A 197 4.47 -6.91 6.96
CA TYR A 197 5.89 -7.10 6.75
C TYR A 197 6.16 -6.99 5.25
N LEU A 198 6.93 -5.96 4.90
CA LEU A 198 7.40 -5.68 3.55
C LEU A 198 8.66 -6.52 3.28
N TYR A 199 8.66 -7.23 2.16
CA TYR A 199 9.74 -8.10 1.75
C TYR A 199 9.89 -8.15 0.23
N ASN A 200 10.99 -8.77 -0.22
CA ASN A 200 11.33 -8.86 -1.65
C ASN A 200 11.32 -7.48 -2.31
N ALA A 201 11.83 -6.48 -1.58
CA ALA A 201 11.91 -5.13 -2.05
C ALA A 201 13.14 -4.96 -2.93
N SER A 202 12.98 -4.20 -4.01
CA SER A 202 14.09 -3.88 -4.90
C SER A 202 13.83 -2.57 -5.61
N VAL A 203 14.89 -1.87 -5.95
CA VAL A 203 14.89 -0.77 -6.89
C VAL A 203 15.78 -1.13 -8.07
N HIS A 204 15.36 -0.73 -9.26
CA HIS A 204 16.12 -0.90 -10.48
C HIS A 204 16.25 0.43 -11.18
N ALA A 205 17.47 0.81 -11.51
CA ALA A 205 17.82 2.06 -12.16
C ALA A 205 18.65 1.72 -13.42
N PRO A 206 18.03 1.53 -14.60
CA PRO A 206 18.73 1.07 -15.79
C PRO A 206 19.93 1.93 -16.21
N ALA A 207 19.86 3.24 -15.94
CA ALA A 207 20.96 4.17 -16.26
C ALA A 207 22.23 3.91 -15.45
N LEU A 208 22.11 3.20 -14.32
CA LEU A 208 23.22 2.83 -13.46
C LEU A 208 23.76 1.43 -13.80
N GLU A 209 23.29 0.75 -14.86
CA GLU A 209 23.73 -0.61 -15.17
C GLU A 209 24.96 -0.69 -16.07
N GLY A 210 25.77 -1.74 -15.84
CA GLY A 210 26.91 -2.06 -16.69
C GLY A 210 28.12 -1.16 -16.46
N LEU A 211 28.86 -0.84 -17.52
CA LEU A 211 30.06 -0.02 -17.42
C LEU A 211 29.68 1.45 -17.62
N ILE A 212 29.83 2.28 -16.58
CA ILE A 212 29.46 3.70 -16.62
C ILE A 212 30.71 4.52 -16.95
N ASP A 213 30.65 5.28 -18.04
CA ASP A 213 31.69 6.23 -18.44
C ASP A 213 31.61 7.50 -17.57
N LEU A 214 32.71 7.87 -16.91
CA LEU A 214 32.78 9.06 -16.08
C LEU A 214 33.07 10.35 -16.88
N GLY A 215 33.21 10.26 -18.20
CA GLY A 215 33.43 11.40 -19.09
C GLY A 215 34.88 11.89 -19.18
N ASN A 216 35.80 11.24 -18.46
CA ASN A 216 37.26 11.48 -18.50
C ASN A 216 38.05 10.28 -19.05
N GLY A 217 37.37 9.29 -19.63
CA GLY A 217 37.97 8.02 -20.08
C GLY A 217 38.16 6.99 -18.96
N GLU A 218 37.71 7.28 -17.73
CA GLU A 218 37.59 6.31 -16.65
C GLU A 218 36.18 5.70 -16.65
N TYR A 219 36.11 4.46 -16.17
CA TYR A 219 34.87 3.71 -16.10
C TYR A 219 34.70 3.12 -14.70
N ILE A 220 33.46 3.10 -14.21
CA ILE A 220 33.09 2.37 -12.99
C ILE A 220 32.13 1.23 -13.31
N ASN A 221 32.12 0.23 -12.43
CA ASN A 221 31.12 -0.82 -12.50
C ASN A 221 29.82 -0.30 -11.90
N GLY A 222 28.85 -0.03 -12.78
CA GLY A 222 27.44 0.16 -12.45
C GLY A 222 26.83 -1.06 -11.77
N THR A 223 25.55 -0.99 -11.43
CA THR A 223 24.78 -2.09 -10.88
C THR A 223 24.69 -3.25 -11.88
N ASN A 224 24.73 -4.49 -11.36
CA ASN A 224 24.47 -5.69 -12.16
C ASN A 224 23.05 -6.20 -11.89
N GLY A 225 22.03 -5.44 -12.32
CA GLY A 225 20.63 -5.70 -12.01
C GLY A 225 20.09 -4.87 -10.85
N PRO A 226 18.88 -5.20 -10.34
CA PRO A 226 18.25 -4.46 -9.25
C PRO A 226 19.07 -4.47 -7.96
N ILE A 227 18.97 -3.40 -7.18
CA ILE A 227 19.45 -3.33 -5.80
C ILE A 227 18.37 -3.96 -4.92
N ILE A 228 18.74 -5.03 -4.19
CA ILE A 228 17.84 -5.67 -3.24
C ILE A 228 17.82 -4.86 -1.95
N LEU A 229 16.63 -4.43 -1.55
CA LEU A 229 16.42 -3.58 -0.39
C LEU A 229 16.07 -4.42 0.84
N GLY A 230 16.41 -3.89 2.01
CA GLY A 230 16.08 -4.52 3.28
C GLY A 230 14.57 -4.53 3.57
N ASN A 231 14.14 -5.53 4.35
CA ASN A 231 12.75 -5.68 4.75
C ASN A 231 12.36 -4.63 5.82
N HIS A 232 11.07 -4.31 5.92
CA HIS A 232 10.56 -3.32 6.87
C HIS A 232 9.14 -3.66 7.33
N ASP A 233 8.73 -3.14 8.49
CA ASP A 233 7.34 -3.26 8.94
C ASP A 233 6.45 -2.26 8.20
N THR A 234 5.18 -2.60 8.02
CA THR A 234 4.16 -1.70 7.44
C THR A 234 3.00 -1.53 8.40
N VAL A 235 2.43 -0.32 8.39
CA VAL A 235 1.22 0.01 9.15
C VAL A 235 0.25 0.70 8.21
N MET A 236 -1.02 0.32 8.27
CA MET A 236 -2.07 1.00 7.53
C MET A 236 -3.30 1.20 8.40
N LEU A 237 -3.93 2.36 8.25
CA LEU A 237 -5.22 2.72 8.83
C LEU A 237 -6.14 3.20 7.71
N SER A 238 -7.41 2.80 7.72
CA SER A 238 -8.40 3.37 6.81
C SER A 238 -9.74 3.65 7.48
N LEU A 239 -10.49 4.56 6.87
CA LEU A 239 -11.85 4.91 7.22
C LEU A 239 -12.69 4.88 5.96
N GLY A 240 -13.83 4.21 6.01
CA GLY A 240 -14.73 4.06 4.87
C GLY A 240 -16.16 4.41 5.19
N VAL A 241 -16.87 4.84 4.16
CA VAL A 241 -18.32 5.05 4.15
C VAL A 241 -18.88 4.33 2.93
N ASP A 242 -19.91 3.53 3.14
CA ASP A 242 -20.71 2.91 2.08
C ASP A 242 -22.17 3.33 2.26
N TYR A 243 -22.77 3.88 1.19
CA TYR A 243 -24.16 4.32 1.18
C TYR A 243 -24.92 3.68 0.01
N ALA A 244 -25.89 2.82 0.31
CA ALA A 244 -26.78 2.21 -0.66
C ALA A 244 -27.84 3.23 -1.14
N LEU A 245 -27.68 3.73 -2.37
CA LEU A 245 -28.66 4.59 -3.03
C LEU A 245 -29.88 3.80 -3.51
N THR A 246 -29.66 2.54 -3.89
CA THR A 246 -30.69 1.55 -4.22
C THR A 246 -30.23 0.20 -3.69
N TYR A 247 -31.07 -0.85 -3.76
CA TYR A 247 -30.71 -2.21 -3.34
C TYR A 247 -29.43 -2.78 -3.99
N ASN A 248 -29.01 -2.25 -5.14
CA ASN A 248 -27.88 -2.79 -5.90
C ASN A 248 -26.83 -1.72 -6.25
N PHE A 249 -27.02 -0.47 -5.83
CA PHE A 249 -26.14 0.63 -6.22
C PHE A 249 -25.70 1.43 -5.01
N HIS A 250 -24.39 1.48 -4.82
CA HIS A 250 -23.75 2.08 -3.66
C HIS A 250 -22.85 3.22 -4.11
N VAL A 251 -22.75 4.25 -3.26
CA VAL A 251 -21.69 5.26 -3.33
C VAL A 251 -20.75 5.03 -2.16
N THR A 252 -19.46 5.04 -2.44
CA THR A 252 -18.43 4.79 -1.43
C THR A 252 -17.47 5.94 -1.31
N ALA A 253 -16.91 6.13 -0.12
CA ALA A 253 -15.80 7.03 0.13
C ALA A 253 -14.80 6.34 1.06
N ASP A 254 -13.50 6.47 0.79
CA ASP A 254 -12.43 5.89 1.59
C ASP A 254 -11.31 6.91 1.81
N TYR A 255 -10.78 6.92 3.02
CA TYR A 255 -9.51 7.54 3.37
C TYR A 255 -8.56 6.47 3.89
N ARG A 256 -7.38 6.37 3.29
CA ARG A 256 -6.31 5.46 3.72
C ARG A 256 -5.06 6.23 4.08
N TRP A 257 -4.45 5.87 5.20
CA TRP A 257 -3.10 6.27 5.58
C TRP A 257 -2.23 5.02 5.72
N GLN A 258 -1.06 5.02 5.11
CA GLN A 258 -0.12 3.90 5.16
C GLN A 258 1.29 4.42 5.39
N ARG A 259 2.03 3.73 6.25
CA ARG A 259 3.47 3.92 6.44
C ARG A 259 4.22 2.62 6.14
N TYR A 260 5.26 2.72 5.35
CA TYR A 260 6.22 1.64 5.08
C TYR A 260 7.62 2.23 4.89
N GLY A 261 8.61 1.39 4.62
CA GLY A 261 9.96 1.84 4.35
C GLY A 261 10.76 0.78 3.63
N TYR A 262 11.93 1.16 3.14
CA TYR A 262 12.91 0.22 2.61
C TYR A 262 14.13 0.21 3.53
N GLY A 263 14.65 -0.98 3.82
CA GLY A 263 15.96 -1.10 4.43
C GLY A 263 17.06 -0.86 3.41
N MET A 264 18.25 -0.48 3.89
CA MET A 264 19.42 -0.24 3.06
C MET A 264 19.73 -1.44 2.15
N GLY A 265 20.10 -1.17 0.91
CA GLY A 265 20.56 -2.14 -0.08
C GLY A 265 21.88 -1.72 -0.72
N VAL A 266 22.66 -2.69 -1.20
CA VAL A 266 23.94 -2.43 -1.89
C VAL A 266 24.07 -3.35 -3.10
N ASN A 267 24.48 -2.81 -4.24
CA ASN A 267 24.86 -3.56 -5.44
C ASN A 267 26.09 -2.90 -6.06
N ASN A 268 27.23 -3.60 -6.05
CA ASN A 268 28.54 -3.03 -6.35
C ASN A 268 28.82 -1.78 -5.49
N ASP A 269 29.22 -0.67 -6.09
CA ASP A 269 29.55 0.58 -5.40
C ASP A 269 28.32 1.49 -5.19
N PHE A 270 27.12 1.03 -5.59
CA PHE A 270 25.87 1.77 -5.43
C PHE A 270 25.12 1.28 -4.19
N SER A 271 24.75 2.22 -3.33
CA SER A 271 23.99 1.95 -2.12
C SER A 271 22.68 2.72 -2.13
N GLU A 272 21.62 2.03 -1.75
CA GLU A 272 20.31 2.60 -1.49
C GLU A 272 20.15 2.78 0.02
N PRO A 273 19.97 4.00 0.52
CA PRO A 273 19.85 4.25 1.95
C PRO A 273 18.57 3.66 2.55
N ASN A 274 18.47 3.66 3.87
CA ASN A 274 17.19 3.37 4.52
C ASN A 274 16.19 4.46 4.16
N SER A 275 14.92 4.11 4.00
CA SER A 275 13.88 5.08 3.68
C SER A 275 12.57 4.81 4.39
N THR A 276 11.71 5.82 4.40
CA THR A 276 10.33 5.74 4.90
C THR A 276 9.42 6.45 3.92
N SER A 277 8.27 5.84 3.67
CA SER A 277 7.16 6.39 2.91
C SER A 277 5.94 6.53 3.80
N ILE A 278 5.27 7.67 3.68
CA ILE A 278 3.89 7.85 4.09
C ILE A 278 3.05 8.05 2.83
N MET A 279 2.01 7.25 2.68
CA MET A 279 1.01 7.41 1.63
C MET A 279 -0.34 7.74 2.26
N GLN A 280 -1.03 8.72 1.69
CA GLN A 280 -2.41 9.03 2.02
C GLN A 280 -3.23 8.93 0.74
N ARG A 281 -4.37 8.26 0.79
CA ARG A 281 -5.27 8.13 -0.35
C ARG A 281 -6.66 8.55 0.06
N VAL A 282 -7.31 9.33 -0.79
CA VAL A 282 -8.72 9.70 -0.66
C VAL A 282 -9.41 9.32 -1.94
N GLU A 283 -10.47 8.53 -1.85
CA GLU A 283 -11.21 8.01 -3.00
C GLU A 283 -12.71 8.13 -2.79
N VAL A 284 -13.42 8.40 -3.88
CA VAL A 284 -14.88 8.32 -3.96
C VAL A 284 -15.23 7.40 -5.13
N GLY A 285 -16.21 6.53 -4.94
CA GLY A 285 -16.54 5.50 -5.90
C GLY A 285 -18.01 5.15 -5.96
N VAL A 286 -18.28 4.22 -6.86
CA VAL A 286 -19.57 3.55 -7.01
C VAL A 286 -19.36 2.04 -6.96
N ALA A 287 -20.34 1.32 -6.45
CA ALA A 287 -20.30 -0.13 -6.36
C ALA A 287 -21.65 -0.75 -6.73
N LEU A 288 -21.61 -1.97 -7.25
CA LEU A 288 -22.76 -2.79 -7.56
C LEU A 288 -22.78 -4.04 -6.70
N THR A 289 -23.90 -4.29 -6.03
CA THR A 289 -24.12 -5.44 -5.15
C THR A 289 -24.62 -6.64 -5.94
N PHE A 290 -24.22 -7.85 -5.53
CA PHE A 290 -24.56 -9.11 -6.20
C PHE A 290 -24.91 -10.28 -5.24
#